data_AF-A0A367KUB5-F1
#
_entry.id   AF-A0A367KUB5-F1
#
_cell.length_a   1.000
_cell.length_b   1.000
_cell.length_c   1.000
_cell.angle_alpha   90.00
_cell.angle_beta   90.00
_cell.angle_gamma   90.00
#
_symmetry.space_group_name_H-M   'P 1'
#
loop_
_entity.id
_entity.type
_entity.pdbx_description
1 polymer ?
#
loop_
_entity_poly.entity_id
_entity_poly.type
_entity_poly.pdbx_seq_one_letter_code
_entity_poly.pdbx_strand_id
1 'polypeptide(L)'
;MSQNLINANPTVYNTKTITRKESEAELDDSIEDPIDSQEIFDLIRSISDPEHPLTLEQLNVTQFDHIQVDNDHSKILIEFTPTIPHCSMATLIGLCIRVRLLRSLPDRFKVDIKVRKGTHQSEGAVNKQLNDKERVAAALENNHLLEVVNQCLATASFRGVEIAAN
;
A
#
# COMPACT_ATOMS: atom_id res chain seq x y z
N MET A 1 15.78 -19.92 13.72
CA MET A 1 16.42 -18.60 13.64
C MET A 1 15.35 -17.58 13.96
N SER A 2 15.30 -17.08 15.18
CA SER A 2 14.37 -16.00 15.57
C SER A 2 14.75 -14.75 14.77
N GLN A 3 13.91 -14.36 13.81
CA GLN A 3 14.03 -13.05 13.19
C GLN A 3 13.87 -12.01 14.32
N ASN A 4 14.88 -11.15 14.50
CA ASN A 4 14.77 -10.02 15.43
C ASN A 4 13.75 -9.05 14.85
N LEU A 5 12.48 -9.24 15.22
CA LEU A 5 11.37 -8.36 14.87
C LEU A 5 11.66 -6.97 15.44
N ILE A 6 11.55 -5.94 14.60
CA ILE A 6 11.81 -4.56 15.02
C ILE A 6 10.61 -4.06 15.83
N ASN A 7 9.40 -4.50 15.47
CA ASN A 7 8.20 -4.29 16.24
C ASN A 7 7.67 -5.59 16.88
N ALA A 8 8.22 -6.03 18.01
CA ALA A 8 7.86 -7.34 18.58
C ALA A 8 6.36 -7.54 18.94
N ASN A 9 5.58 -6.47 19.15
CA ASN A 9 4.17 -6.57 19.49
C ASN A 9 3.35 -5.42 18.83
N PRO A 10 2.96 -5.57 17.55
CA PRO A 10 2.20 -4.55 16.86
C PRO A 10 0.79 -4.38 17.45
N THR A 11 0.32 -3.14 17.52
CA THR A 11 -1.09 -2.87 17.84
C THR A 11 -1.95 -3.23 16.64
N VAL A 12 -2.94 -4.10 16.85
CA VAL A 12 -3.91 -4.51 15.82
C VAL A 12 -5.18 -3.66 15.96
N TYR A 13 -5.60 -3.07 14.85
CA TYR A 13 -6.80 -2.23 14.76
C TYR A 13 -7.94 -3.02 14.12
N ASN A 14 -9.18 -2.70 14.52
CA ASN A 14 -10.36 -3.23 13.85
C ASN A 14 -10.44 -2.66 12.43
N THR A 15 -10.52 -3.55 11.44
CA THR A 15 -10.69 -3.16 10.04
C THR A 15 -12.07 -2.55 9.84
N LYS A 16 -12.15 -1.51 9.00
CA LYS A 16 -13.45 -0.91 8.68
C LYS A 16 -14.11 -1.77 7.61
N THR A 17 -15.34 -2.24 7.88
CA THR A 17 -16.19 -2.80 6.82
C THR A 17 -16.63 -1.64 5.94
N ILE A 18 -15.92 -1.44 4.83
CA ILE A 18 -16.32 -0.47 3.82
C ILE A 18 -17.27 -1.18 2.87
N THR A 19 -18.56 -0.89 2.98
CA THR A 19 -19.56 -1.37 2.03
C THR A 19 -19.44 -0.52 0.77
N ARG A 20 -18.93 -1.11 -0.32
CA ARG A 20 -18.97 -0.48 -1.65
C ARG A 20 -20.44 -0.20 -2.00
N LYS A 21 -20.76 1.06 -2.28
CA LYS A 21 -22.06 1.43 -2.83
C LYS A 21 -21.94 1.39 -4.33
N GLU A 22 -22.40 0.29 -4.93
CA GLU A 22 -22.52 0.19 -6.39
C GLU A 22 -23.60 1.19 -6.83
N SER A 23 -23.24 2.07 -7.77
CA SER A 23 -24.21 2.94 -8.41
C SER A 23 -24.81 2.27 -9.66
N GLU A 24 -26.04 2.62 -10.02
CA GLU A 24 -26.65 2.13 -11.27
C GLU A 24 -25.86 2.57 -12.52
N ALA A 25 -25.08 3.66 -12.41
CA ALA A 25 -24.22 4.15 -13.48
C ALA A 25 -23.00 3.24 -13.73
N GLU A 26 -22.47 2.56 -12.69
CA GLU A 26 -21.39 1.56 -12.83
C GLU A 26 -21.84 0.30 -13.58
N LEU A 27 -23.15 0.13 -13.82
CA LEU A 27 -23.71 -0.98 -14.61
C LEU A 27 -23.93 -0.59 -16.08
N ASP A 28 -23.68 0.67 -16.44
CA ASP A 28 -23.84 1.18 -17.80
C ASP A 28 -22.47 1.23 -18.51
N ASP A 29 -22.22 0.24 -19.37
CA ASP A 29 -20.98 0.13 -20.17
C ASP A 29 -20.69 1.37 -21.06
N SER A 30 -21.65 2.29 -21.23
CA SER A 30 -21.45 3.53 -21.97
C SER A 30 -20.81 4.65 -21.15
N ILE A 31 -20.72 4.49 -19.83
CA ILE A 31 -20.13 5.45 -18.90
C ILE A 31 -18.75 4.94 -18.49
N GLU A 32 -17.74 5.80 -18.54
CA GLU A 32 -16.41 5.46 -18.04
C GLU A 32 -16.39 5.53 -16.51
N ASP A 33 -16.10 4.42 -15.85
CA ASP A 33 -15.90 4.37 -14.40
C ASP A 33 -14.50 4.90 -14.02
N PRO A 34 -14.40 6.06 -13.35
CA PRO A 34 -13.12 6.60 -12.94
C PRO A 34 -12.57 5.83 -11.74
N ILE A 35 -11.23 5.69 -11.69
CA ILE A 35 -10.55 5.13 -10.52
C ILE A 35 -10.77 6.06 -9.34
N ASP A 36 -11.29 5.53 -8.24
CA ASP A 36 -11.55 6.30 -7.02
C ASP A 36 -10.60 5.93 -5.87
N SER A 37 -10.71 6.65 -4.75
CA SER A 37 -9.85 6.39 -3.58
C SER A 37 -10.18 5.06 -2.91
N GLN A 38 -11.39 4.54 -3.09
CA GLN A 38 -11.83 3.26 -2.54
C GLN A 38 -11.14 2.10 -3.26
N GLU A 39 -11.10 2.14 -4.59
CA GLU A 39 -10.40 1.16 -5.39
C GLU A 39 -8.90 1.10 -5.04
N ILE A 40 -8.26 2.26 -4.89
CA ILE A 40 -6.86 2.34 -4.47
C ILE A 40 -6.68 1.76 -3.06
N PHE A 41 -7.59 2.06 -2.12
CA PHE A 41 -7.54 1.50 -0.78
C PHE A 41 -7.66 -0.03 -0.80
N ASP A 42 -8.62 -0.56 -1.56
CA ASP A 42 -8.85 -2.00 -1.68
C ASP A 42 -7.67 -2.72 -2.33
N LEU A 43 -6.93 -2.07 -3.23
CA LEU A 43 -5.70 -2.62 -3.80
C LEU A 43 -4.57 -2.80 -2.79
N ILE A 44 -4.48 -1.93 -1.78
CA ILE A 44 -3.32 -1.84 -0.87
C ILE A 44 -3.61 -2.32 0.56
N ARG A 45 -4.89 -2.36 0.99
CA ARG A 45 -5.29 -2.70 2.37
C ARG A 45 -4.86 -4.10 2.82
N SER A 46 -4.88 -5.05 1.89
CA SER A 46 -4.54 -6.46 2.17
C SER A 46 -3.08 -6.83 1.91
N ILE A 47 -2.22 -5.87 1.58
CA ILE A 47 -0.77 -6.14 1.53
C ILE A 47 -0.33 -6.60 2.92
N SER A 48 0.47 -7.67 2.98
CA SER A 48 1.04 -8.16 4.23
C SER A 48 2.25 -7.32 4.65
N ASP A 49 2.38 -7.14 5.96
CA ASP A 49 3.57 -6.58 6.57
C ASP A 49 4.78 -7.53 6.40
N PRO A 50 5.99 -7.01 6.15
CA PRO A 50 7.18 -7.86 5.97
C PRO A 50 7.66 -8.54 7.27
N GLU A 51 7.28 -8.04 8.45
CA GLU A 51 7.68 -8.58 9.75
C GLU A 51 6.60 -9.44 10.40
N HIS A 52 5.32 -9.17 10.10
CA HIS A 52 4.18 -9.81 10.76
C HIS A 52 3.18 -10.45 9.78
N PRO A 53 2.49 -11.53 10.18
CA PRO A 53 1.40 -12.13 9.40
C PRO A 53 0.10 -11.29 9.49
N LEU A 54 0.21 -9.97 9.37
CA LEU A 54 -0.87 -9.00 9.49
C LEU A 54 -0.89 -8.11 8.24
N THR A 55 -2.06 -7.59 7.88
CA THR A 55 -2.19 -6.68 6.75
C THR A 55 -1.84 -5.24 7.13
N LEU A 56 -1.50 -4.42 6.14
CA LEU A 56 -1.24 -3.00 6.35
C LEU A 56 -2.46 -2.26 6.95
N GLU A 57 -3.67 -2.68 6.61
CA GLU A 57 -4.89 -2.13 7.24
C GLU A 57 -5.00 -2.52 8.72
N GLN A 58 -4.77 -3.79 9.06
CA GLN A 58 -4.82 -4.27 10.45
C GLN A 58 -3.80 -3.55 11.35
N LEU A 59 -2.69 -3.12 10.76
CA LEU A 59 -1.64 -2.35 11.44
C LEU A 59 -1.86 -0.82 11.37
N ASN A 60 -2.97 -0.37 10.75
CA ASN A 60 -3.27 1.03 10.51
C ASN A 60 -2.15 1.79 9.76
N VAL A 61 -1.42 1.06 8.92
CA VAL A 61 -0.33 1.58 8.08
C VAL A 61 -0.90 2.30 6.87
N THR A 62 -1.92 1.72 6.24
CA THR A 62 -2.70 2.35 5.16
C THR A 62 -4.07 2.73 5.68
N GLN A 63 -4.55 3.91 5.31
CA GLN A 63 -5.85 4.43 5.74
C GLN A 63 -6.56 5.06 4.54
N PHE A 64 -7.87 4.86 4.44
CA PHE A 64 -8.70 5.42 3.37
C PHE A 64 -8.60 6.95 3.30
N ASP A 65 -8.64 7.62 4.45
CA ASP A 65 -8.61 9.08 4.57
C ASP A 65 -7.28 9.72 4.09
N HIS A 66 -6.29 8.89 3.75
CA HIS A 66 -4.92 9.29 3.38
C HIS A 66 -4.59 8.92 1.93
N ILE A 67 -5.61 8.68 1.12
CA ILE A 67 -5.53 8.42 -0.30
C ILE A 67 -6.24 9.54 -1.04
N GLN A 68 -5.59 10.10 -2.05
CA GLN A 68 -6.16 11.12 -2.92
C GLN A 68 -5.94 10.70 -4.37
N VAL A 69 -7.01 10.73 -5.15
CA VAL A 69 -7.00 10.39 -6.57
C VAL A 69 -7.48 11.58 -7.39
N ASP A 70 -6.67 11.97 -8.36
CA ASP A 70 -6.95 13.03 -9.32
C ASP A 70 -6.90 12.42 -10.72
N ASN A 71 -8.09 12.11 -11.26
CA ASN A 71 -8.23 11.49 -12.58
C ASN A 71 -7.84 12.43 -13.72
N ASP A 72 -8.16 13.71 -13.60
CA ASP A 72 -7.92 14.74 -14.62
C ASP A 72 -6.42 14.93 -14.87
N HIS A 73 -5.63 14.97 -13.80
CA HIS A 73 -4.17 15.07 -13.90
C HIS A 73 -3.46 13.72 -13.87
N SER A 74 -4.21 12.62 -13.78
CA SER A 74 -3.72 11.25 -13.61
C SER A 74 -2.67 11.15 -12.49
N LYS A 75 -3.01 11.65 -11.30
CA LYS A 75 -2.14 11.63 -10.12
C LYS A 75 -2.80 10.90 -8.97
N ILE A 76 -2.02 10.10 -8.26
CA ILE A 76 -2.46 9.42 -7.04
C ILE A 76 -1.44 9.74 -5.95
N LEU A 77 -1.94 10.26 -4.83
CA LEU A 77 -1.14 10.51 -3.63
C LEU A 77 -1.59 9.55 -2.53
N ILE A 78 -0.62 8.85 -1.95
CA ILE A 78 -0.86 7.93 -0.83
C ILE A 78 0.07 8.30 0.31
N GLU A 79 -0.51 8.55 1.47
CA GLU A 79 0.22 8.74 2.71
C GLU A 79 0.05 7.50 3.61
N PHE A 80 1.17 6.90 4.01
CA PHE A 80 1.17 5.75 4.91
C PHE A 80 1.88 6.07 6.22
N THR A 81 1.48 5.36 7.28
CA THR A 81 2.00 5.56 8.64
C THR A 81 2.78 4.32 9.06
N PRO A 82 4.12 4.36 9.15
CA PRO A 82 4.89 3.25 9.69
C PRO A 82 4.43 2.89 11.11
N THR A 83 4.52 1.61 11.46
CA THR A 83 4.08 1.10 12.77
C THR A 83 4.86 1.70 13.94
N ILE A 84 6.12 2.08 13.71
CA ILE A 84 7.00 2.73 14.70
C ILE A 84 7.85 3.83 14.04
N PRO A 85 8.26 4.87 14.79
CA PRO A 85 8.98 6.03 14.24
C PRO A 85 10.41 5.77 13.76
N HIS A 86 10.95 4.58 14.06
CA HIS A 86 12.29 4.12 13.67
C HIS A 86 12.26 2.89 12.74
N CYS A 87 11.12 2.63 12.09
CA CYS A 87 10.92 1.43 11.29
C CYS A 87 11.90 1.39 10.10
N SER A 88 12.86 0.46 10.11
CA SER A 88 13.76 0.26 8.96
C SER A 88 13.02 -0.30 7.74
N MET A 89 11.85 -0.90 7.94
CA MET A 89 10.99 -1.47 6.90
C MET A 89 10.05 -0.45 6.25
N ALA A 90 10.07 0.82 6.66
CA ALA A 90 9.22 1.86 6.07
C ALA A 90 9.44 2.00 4.55
N THR A 91 10.69 1.91 4.07
CA THR A 91 10.99 1.92 2.63
C THR A 91 10.47 0.67 1.93
N LEU A 92 10.55 -0.50 2.57
CA LEU A 92 10.07 -1.75 1.98
C LEU A 92 8.53 -1.77 1.87
N ILE A 93 7.82 -1.32 2.91
CA ILE A 93 6.36 -1.15 2.90
C ILE A 93 5.96 -0.21 1.76
N GLY A 94 6.61 0.95 1.64
CA GLY A 94 6.35 1.90 0.55
C GLY A 94 6.64 1.31 -0.84
N LEU A 95 7.69 0.48 -0.96
CA LEU A 95 8.01 -0.23 -2.20
C LEU A 95 6.93 -1.26 -2.56
N CYS A 96 6.43 -2.04 -1.59
CA CYS A 96 5.32 -2.98 -1.80
C CYS A 96 4.07 -2.25 -2.31
N ILE A 97 3.68 -1.14 -1.69
CA ILE A 97 2.57 -0.29 -2.15
C ILE A 97 2.81 0.17 -3.60
N ARG A 98 4.02 0.68 -3.91
CA ARG A 98 4.37 1.14 -5.25
C ARG A 98 4.24 0.04 -6.30
N VAL A 99 4.79 -1.14 -6.02
CA VAL A 99 4.77 -2.28 -6.94
C VAL A 99 3.35 -2.80 -7.13
N ARG A 100 2.53 -2.86 -6.07
CA ARG A 100 1.14 -3.25 -6.16
C ARG A 100 0.38 -2.36 -7.15
N LEU A 101 0.51 -1.05 -6.99
CA LEU A 101 -0.21 -0.08 -7.83
C LEU A 101 0.35 -0.03 -9.25
N LEU A 102 1.67 -0.14 -9.41
CA LEU A 102 2.29 -0.24 -10.74
C LEU A 102 1.79 -1.45 -11.54
N ARG A 103 1.50 -2.58 -10.87
CA ARG A 103 0.97 -3.80 -11.51
C ARG A 103 -0.54 -3.77 -11.74
N SER A 104 -1.27 -2.86 -11.11
CA SER A 104 -2.74 -2.88 -11.08
C SER A 104 -3.39 -1.66 -11.72
N LEU A 105 -2.66 -0.56 -11.88
CA LEU A 105 -3.16 0.68 -12.47
C LEU A 105 -2.65 0.88 -13.90
N PRO A 106 -3.40 1.61 -14.75
CA PRO A 106 -2.90 2.04 -16.05
C PRO A 106 -1.68 2.96 -15.93
N ASP A 107 -0.72 2.83 -16.87
CA ASP A 107 0.54 3.58 -16.91
C ASP A 107 0.39 5.12 -16.94
N ARG A 108 -0.81 5.63 -17.23
CA ARG A 108 -1.11 7.07 -17.19
C ARG A 108 -0.98 7.66 -15.79
N PHE A 109 -1.20 6.87 -14.75
CA PHE A 109 -1.20 7.35 -13.37
C PHE A 109 0.19 7.54 -12.80
N LYS A 110 0.43 8.74 -12.27
CA LYS A 110 1.64 9.10 -11.52
C LYS A 110 1.38 8.88 -10.03
N VAL A 111 1.93 7.80 -9.50
CA VAL A 111 1.80 7.42 -8.08
C VAL A 111 2.91 8.07 -7.25
N ASP A 112 2.52 8.94 -6.32
CA ASP A 112 3.35 9.57 -5.30
C ASP A 112 3.04 8.93 -3.94
N ILE A 113 4.06 8.38 -3.29
CA ILE A 113 3.92 7.66 -2.01
C ILE A 113 4.77 8.38 -0.99
N LYS A 114 4.15 8.73 0.14
CA LYS A 114 4.80 9.47 1.22
C LYS A 114 4.53 8.81 2.55
N VAL A 115 5.52 8.86 3.42
CA VAL A 115 5.34 8.69 4.85
C VAL A 115 4.61 9.92 5.38
N ARG A 116 3.59 9.70 6.20
CA ARG A 116 2.81 10.76 6.83
C ARG A 116 3.71 11.64 7.71
N LYS A 117 3.46 12.95 7.64
CA LYS A 117 4.30 13.93 8.35
C LYS A 117 4.29 13.70 9.86
N GLY A 118 5.49 13.64 10.45
CA GLY A 118 5.70 13.48 11.88
C GLY A 118 5.57 12.04 12.39
N THR A 119 5.38 11.05 11.51
CA THR A 119 5.23 9.64 11.93
C THR A 119 6.52 8.82 11.81
N HIS A 120 7.58 9.37 11.20
CA HIS A 120 8.86 8.68 11.06
C HIS A 120 10.04 9.67 11.11
N GLN A 121 11.13 9.30 11.77
CA GLN A 121 12.25 10.20 12.00
C GLN A 121 13.05 10.52 10.74
N SER A 122 13.05 9.58 9.79
CA SER A 122 13.73 9.73 8.50
C SER A 122 12.74 9.91 7.35
N GLU A 123 11.55 10.48 7.60
CA GLU A 123 10.48 10.65 6.60
C GLU A 123 10.98 11.25 5.28
N GLY A 124 11.82 12.29 5.33
CA GLY A 124 12.34 12.95 4.13
C GLY A 124 13.26 12.06 3.30
N ALA A 125 14.07 11.22 3.95
CA ALA A 125 14.95 10.29 3.27
C ALA A 125 14.16 9.14 2.62
N VAL A 126 13.17 8.59 3.33
CA VAL A 126 12.29 7.54 2.82
C VAL A 126 11.48 8.06 1.63
N ASN A 127 10.85 9.23 1.76
CA ASN A 127 10.07 9.84 0.68
C ASN A 127 10.92 10.13 -0.57
N LYS A 128 12.18 10.55 -0.37
CA LYS A 128 13.11 10.75 -1.49
C LYS A 128 13.45 9.43 -2.18
N GLN A 129 13.71 8.36 -1.42
CA GLN A 129 14.03 7.05 -1.99
C GLN A 129 12.84 6.45 -2.74
N LEU A 130 11.63 6.55 -2.19
CA LEU A 130 10.41 6.00 -2.80
C LEU A 130 10.00 6.73 -4.07
N ASN A 131 10.38 7.99 -4.25
CA ASN A 131 10.05 8.79 -5.43
C ASN A 131 11.18 8.86 -6.49
N ASP A 132 12.34 8.27 -6.19
CA ASP A 132 13.43 8.08 -7.14
C ASP A 132 13.17 6.85 -8.02
N LYS A 133 12.75 7.10 -9.27
CA LYS A 133 12.36 6.03 -10.20
C LYS A 133 13.49 5.08 -10.54
N GLU A 134 14.72 5.60 -10.69
CA GLU A 134 15.89 4.78 -11.02
C GLU A 134 16.24 3.87 -9.85
N ARG A 135 16.17 4.40 -8.63
CA ARG A 135 16.38 3.61 -7.41
C ARG A 135 15.32 2.53 -7.23
N VAL A 136 14.04 2.83 -7.48
CA VAL A 136 12.97 1.84 -7.43
C VAL A 136 13.19 0.75 -8.48
N ALA A 137 13.52 1.12 -9.72
CA ALA A 137 13.79 0.15 -10.78
C ALA A 137 14.95 -0.79 -10.40
N ALA A 138 16.08 -0.23 -9.94
CA ALA A 138 17.23 -1.02 -9.49
C ALA A 138 16.89 -1.95 -8.30
N ALA A 139 16.00 -1.52 -7.40
CA ALA A 139 15.54 -2.36 -6.30
C ALA A 139 14.71 -3.57 -6.78
N LEU A 140 13.95 -3.43 -7.87
CA LEU A 140 13.14 -4.50 -8.45
C LEU A 140 13.95 -5.48 -9.31
N GLU A 141 15.15 -5.11 -9.75
CA GLU A 141 16.11 -6.01 -10.40
C GLU A 141 16.85 -6.91 -9.40
N ASN A 142 16.79 -6.58 -8.10
CA ASN A 142 17.36 -7.42 -7.06
C ASN A 142 16.39 -8.56 -6.71
N ASN A 143 16.74 -9.79 -7.09
CA ASN A 143 15.95 -10.99 -6.86
C ASN A 143 15.49 -11.17 -5.40
N HIS A 144 16.35 -10.86 -4.42
CA HIS A 144 16.00 -11.04 -3.02
C HIS A 144 14.92 -10.02 -2.58
N LEU A 145 15.08 -8.76 -2.97
CA LEU A 145 14.06 -7.74 -2.67
C LEU A 145 12.75 -8.04 -3.39
N LEU A 146 12.83 -8.48 -4.64
CA LEU A 146 11.65 -8.85 -5.43
C LEU A 146 10.89 -10.02 -4.81
N GLU A 147 11.59 -11.03 -4.27
CA GLU A 147 10.99 -12.15 -3.56
C GLU A 147 10.22 -11.69 -2.31
N VAL A 148 10.84 -10.86 -1.47
CA VAL A 148 10.21 -10.31 -0.26
C VAL A 148 9.00 -9.44 -0.63
N VAL A 149 9.11 -8.60 -1.66
CA VAL A 149 7.99 -7.80 -2.16
C VAL A 149 6.86 -8.71 -2.64
N ASN A 150 7.15 -9.75 -3.43
CA ASN A 150 6.13 -10.68 -3.90
C ASN A 150 5.45 -11.44 -2.74
N GLN A 151 6.19 -11.77 -1.69
CA GLN A 151 5.62 -12.36 -0.47
C GLN A 151 4.65 -11.40 0.23
N CYS A 152 5.01 -10.11 0.37
CA CYS A 152 4.13 -9.09 0.93
C CYS A 152 2.86 -8.90 0.07
N LEU A 153 2.97 -9.08 -1.25
CA LEU A 153 1.87 -8.93 -2.19
C LEU A 153 1.00 -10.19 -2.37
N ALA A 154 1.37 -11.33 -1.78
CA ALA A 154 0.64 -12.59 -1.94
C ALA A 154 -0.82 -12.51 -1.47
N THR A 155 -1.08 -11.66 -0.49
CA THR A 155 -2.40 -11.40 0.11
C THR A 155 -3.12 -10.18 -0.47
N ALA A 156 -2.45 -9.40 -1.33
CA ALA A 156 -3.00 -8.15 -1.87
C ALA A 156 -4.21 -8.37 -2.79
N SER A 157 -4.42 -9.59 -3.30
CA SER A 157 -5.57 -9.97 -4.12
C SER A 157 -6.87 -10.10 -3.31
N PHE A 158 -6.80 -10.27 -1.98
CA PHE A 158 -7.98 -10.47 -1.15
C PHE A 158 -8.82 -9.19 -0.97
N ARG A 159 -8.24 -8.00 -1.20
CA ARG A 159 -8.96 -6.71 -1.21
C ARG A 159 -9.92 -6.49 -0.02
N GLY A 160 -9.49 -6.89 1.18
CA GLY A 160 -10.26 -6.75 2.43
C GLY A 160 -11.21 -7.91 2.73
N VAL A 161 -11.31 -8.93 1.88
CA VAL A 161 -12.06 -10.15 2.17
C VAL A 161 -11.27 -11.01 3.15
N GLU A 162 -11.91 -11.43 4.24
CA GLU A 162 -11.30 -12.36 5.19
C GLU A 162 -11.01 -13.69 4.49
N ILE A 163 -9.75 -14.14 4.55
CA ILE A 163 -9.40 -15.50 4.14
C ILE A 163 -10.08 -16.42 5.16
N ALA A 164 -11.16 -17.08 4.76
CA ALA A 164 -11.71 -18.17 5.57
C ALA A 164 -10.57 -19.18 5.77
N ALA A 165 -10.09 -19.27 7.01
CA ALA A 165 -9.16 -20.31 7.40
C ALA A 165 -9.88 -21.65 7.22
N ASN A 166 -9.56 -22.38 6.16
CA ASN A 166 -9.95 -23.77 5.99
C ASN A 166 -9.24 -24.65 7.00
#